data_AF-A0A2V5WD68-F1
#
_entry.id   AF-A0A2V5WD68-F1
#
_cell.length_a   1.000
_cell.length_b   1.000
_cell.length_c   1.000
_cell.angle_alpha   90.00
_cell.angle_beta   90.00
_cell.angle_gamma   90.00
#
_symmetry.space_group_name_H-M   'P 1'
#
loop_
_entity.id
_entity.type
_entity.pdbx_description
1 polymer ?
#
loop_
_entity_poly.entity_id
_entity_poly.type
_entity_poly.pdbx_seq_one_letter_code
_entity_poly.pdbx_strand_id
1 'polypeptide(L)'
;MYHVRNSGKSTPWWPLRMMRRTAPFMGRWSLRLARRRSSAGWVAGRTMTFDLSRKRAAESRLQGTRLTEEKLRDEISRQVVEAFARLQSSADQIDTAKRALTAAEEALRLARTRKEYAVGVVLETIQAEQDLTRARLDYLKAVTEFNKAQYAVNKAIGKL
;
A
#
# COMPACT_ATOMS: atom_id res chain seq x y z
N MET A 1 -73.16 -12.91 -23.44
CA MET A 1 -73.65 -12.72 -24.81
C MET A 1 -72.82 -13.62 -25.70
N TYR A 2 -73.46 -14.70 -26.16
CA TYR A 2 -73.18 -15.56 -27.32
C TYR A 2 -71.75 -16.09 -27.55
N HIS A 3 -71.49 -17.42 -27.51
CA HIS A 3 -71.83 -18.43 -28.54
C HIS A 3 -71.28 -18.01 -29.91
N VAL A 4 -70.61 -18.82 -30.73
CA VAL A 4 -70.71 -20.26 -31.03
C VAL A 4 -69.64 -20.50 -32.12
N ARG A 5 -68.98 -21.68 -32.16
CA ARG A 5 -69.09 -22.70 -33.24
C ARG A 5 -68.78 -22.13 -34.64
N ASN A 6 -67.98 -22.76 -35.51
CA ASN A 6 -68.32 -24.01 -36.19
C ASN A 6 -67.26 -24.14 -37.30
N SER A 7 -66.54 -25.26 -37.40
CA SER A 7 -66.80 -26.33 -38.38
C SER A 7 -66.59 -26.00 -39.85
N GLY A 8 -65.99 -26.96 -40.52
CA GLY A 8 -66.44 -27.39 -41.85
C GLY A 8 -65.34 -27.26 -42.88
N LYS A 9 -64.86 -28.39 -43.41
CA LYS A 9 -65.33 -28.97 -44.69
C LYS A 9 -64.77 -28.15 -45.87
N SER A 10 -64.15 -28.67 -46.91
CA SER A 10 -63.92 -30.04 -47.37
C SER A 10 -63.25 -29.92 -48.75
N THR A 11 -62.16 -30.67 -48.96
CA THR A 11 -61.87 -31.49 -50.18
C THR A 11 -61.59 -30.79 -51.54
N PRO A 12 -61.21 -31.53 -52.60
CA PRO A 12 -60.08 -32.47 -52.72
C PRO A 12 -59.39 -32.39 -54.10
N TRP A 13 -58.20 -32.99 -54.26
CA TRP A 13 -57.74 -33.43 -55.60
C TRP A 13 -57.16 -34.84 -55.47
N TRP A 14 -58.00 -35.83 -55.73
CA TRP A 14 -57.57 -37.18 -56.12
C TRP A 14 -57.53 -37.24 -57.64
N PRO A 15 -56.78 -38.18 -58.23
CA PRO A 15 -57.51 -39.33 -58.74
C PRO A 15 -56.93 -40.69 -58.31
N LEU A 16 -57.87 -41.64 -58.30
CA LEU A 16 -57.73 -43.07 -58.08
C LEU A 16 -56.82 -43.75 -59.11
N ARG A 17 -56.05 -44.76 -58.68
CA ARG A 17 -56.23 -46.14 -59.20
C ARG A 17 -55.65 -47.21 -58.26
N MET A 18 -56.58 -47.93 -57.64
CA MET A 18 -56.64 -49.35 -57.24
C MET A 18 -55.45 -50.03 -56.56
N MET A 19 -55.56 -50.48 -55.29
CA MET A 19 -56.31 -51.63 -54.73
C MET A 19 -55.48 -52.93 -54.68
N ARG A 20 -55.06 -53.35 -53.48
CA ARG A 20 -55.48 -54.58 -52.76
C ARG A 20 -54.40 -55.14 -51.81
N ARG A 21 -54.84 -55.35 -50.57
CA ARG A 21 -54.60 -56.52 -49.68
C ARG A 21 -53.15 -56.92 -49.33
N THR A 22 -52.76 -56.71 -48.06
CA THR A 22 -52.72 -57.69 -46.93
C THR A 22 -51.60 -57.32 -45.96
N ALA A 23 -51.92 -57.18 -44.68
CA ALA A 23 -50.91 -57.30 -43.61
C ALA A 23 -50.58 -58.79 -43.39
N PRO A 24 -49.34 -59.13 -42.99
CA PRO A 24 -49.16 -59.49 -41.58
C PRO A 24 -47.81 -59.08 -40.94
N PHE A 25 -47.90 -58.76 -39.64
CA PHE A 25 -47.09 -59.19 -38.49
C PHE A 25 -45.60 -59.64 -38.65
N MET A 26 -44.73 -58.96 -37.88
CA MET A 26 -43.53 -59.42 -37.11
C MET A 26 -42.22 -58.66 -37.38
N GLY A 27 -41.53 -58.27 -36.30
CA GLY A 27 -40.13 -57.79 -36.29
C GLY A 27 -39.99 -56.34 -35.79
N ARG A 28 -40.13 -56.04 -34.50
CA ARG A 28 -39.14 -56.21 -33.42
C ARG A 28 -37.93 -55.21 -33.51
N TRP A 29 -38.04 -54.12 -32.72
CA TRP A 29 -37.01 -53.42 -31.92
C TRP A 29 -36.09 -52.32 -32.54
N SER A 30 -36.37 -51.09 -32.11
CA SER A 30 -35.46 -50.01 -31.65
C SER A 30 -34.21 -49.63 -32.44
N LEU A 31 -34.21 -48.41 -33.00
CA LEU A 31 -33.01 -47.63 -33.28
C LEU A 31 -33.15 -46.22 -32.68
N ARG A 32 -32.94 -46.11 -31.37
CA ARG A 32 -32.57 -44.83 -30.74
C ARG A 32 -31.06 -44.70 -30.88
N LEU A 33 -30.59 -44.17 -32.01
CA LEU A 33 -29.19 -43.81 -32.18
C LEU A 33 -28.89 -42.62 -31.27
N ALA A 34 -28.44 -42.93 -30.06
CA ALA A 34 -27.86 -41.96 -29.14
C ALA A 34 -26.57 -41.42 -29.76
N ARG A 35 -26.65 -40.21 -30.31
CA ARG A 35 -25.50 -39.44 -30.79
C ARG A 35 -24.66 -39.05 -29.57
N ARG A 36 -23.64 -39.85 -29.24
CA ARG A 36 -22.66 -39.55 -28.18
C ARG A 36 -21.84 -38.34 -28.60
N ARG A 37 -22.28 -37.14 -28.22
CA ARG A 37 -21.60 -35.87 -28.50
C ARG A 37 -20.43 -35.74 -27.51
N SER A 38 -19.20 -35.78 -28.03
CA SER A 38 -17.96 -35.69 -27.26
C SER A 38 -17.87 -34.34 -26.54
N SER A 39 -18.04 -34.32 -25.22
CA SER A 39 -17.97 -33.11 -24.38
C SER A 39 -16.54 -32.65 -24.07
N ALA A 40 -15.53 -33.40 -24.49
CA ALA A 40 -14.13 -33.20 -24.09
C ALA A 40 -13.55 -31.84 -24.52
N GLY A 41 -13.88 -31.35 -25.72
CA GLY A 41 -13.30 -30.10 -26.26
C GLY A 41 -13.73 -28.82 -25.53
N TRP A 42 -14.98 -28.76 -25.06
CA TRP A 42 -15.52 -27.59 -24.36
C TRP A 42 -15.07 -27.51 -22.89
N VAL A 43 -14.64 -28.62 -22.30
CA VAL A 43 -14.05 -28.67 -20.95
C VAL A 43 -12.55 -28.37 -21.02
N ALA A 44 -11.84 -28.92 -22.02
CA ALA A 44 -10.42 -28.65 -22.26
C ALA A 44 -10.13 -27.15 -22.48
N GLY A 45 -10.94 -26.45 -23.27
CA GLY A 45 -10.78 -25.00 -23.46
C GLY A 45 -10.98 -24.20 -22.16
N ARG A 46 -12.00 -24.56 -21.36
CA ARG A 46 -12.25 -23.91 -20.07
C ARG A 46 -11.10 -24.13 -19.09
N THR A 47 -10.68 -25.38 -18.86
CA THR A 47 -9.59 -25.68 -17.92
C THR A 47 -8.26 -25.04 -18.35
N MET A 48 -7.93 -25.05 -19.65
CA MET A 48 -6.70 -24.43 -20.17
C MET A 48 -6.68 -22.92 -19.92
N THR A 49 -7.81 -22.22 -20.09
CA THR A 49 -7.92 -20.79 -19.77
C THR A 49 -7.80 -20.50 -18.27
N PHE A 50 -8.34 -21.38 -17.41
CA PHE A 50 -8.19 -21.26 -15.96
C PHE A 50 -6.73 -21.47 -15.52
N ASP A 51 -6.02 -22.44 -16.12
CA ASP A 51 -4.60 -22.70 -15.82
C ASP A 51 -3.69 -21.53 -16.25
N LEU A 52 -3.92 -20.96 -17.43
CA LEU A 52 -3.22 -19.74 -17.88
C LEU A 52 -3.52 -18.55 -16.96
N SER A 53 -4.77 -18.38 -16.54
CA SER A 53 -5.18 -17.30 -15.62
C SER A 53 -4.53 -17.48 -14.25
N ARG A 54 -4.43 -18.71 -13.73
CA ARG A 54 -3.72 -19.02 -12.48
C ARG A 54 -2.23 -18.70 -12.57
N LYS A 55 -1.57 -19.06 -13.68
CA LYS A 55 -0.16 -18.73 -13.92
C LYS A 55 0.08 -17.22 -13.97
N ARG A 56 -0.72 -16.49 -14.76
CA ARG A 56 -0.65 -15.01 -14.83
C ARG A 56 -0.91 -14.35 -13.48
N ALA A 57 -1.88 -14.86 -12.71
CA ALA A 57 -2.16 -14.36 -11.37
C ALA A 57 -0.99 -14.63 -10.42
N ALA A 58 -0.33 -15.79 -10.51
CA ALA A 58 0.87 -16.10 -9.75
C ALA A 58 2.06 -15.21 -10.14
N GLU A 59 2.29 -14.99 -11.44
CA GLU A 59 3.32 -14.08 -11.94
C GLU A 59 3.09 -12.63 -11.49
N SER A 60 1.85 -12.14 -11.59
CA SER A 60 1.48 -10.81 -11.11
C SER A 60 1.69 -10.66 -9.60
N ARG A 61 1.36 -11.69 -8.80
CA ARG A 61 1.65 -11.70 -7.37
C ARG A 61 3.15 -11.63 -7.09
N LEU A 62 3.97 -12.41 -7.81
CA LEU A 62 5.43 -12.37 -7.67
C LEU A 62 6.00 -10.99 -8.03
N GLN A 63 5.51 -10.37 -9.11
CA GLN A 63 5.90 -9.00 -9.48
C GLN A 63 5.48 -8.00 -8.38
N GLY A 64 4.27 -8.13 -7.85
CA GLY A 64 3.78 -7.30 -6.74
C GLY A 64 4.63 -7.43 -5.48
N THR A 65 5.03 -8.65 -5.12
CA THR A 65 5.94 -8.92 -3.99
C THR A 65 7.31 -8.29 -4.21
N ARG A 66 7.90 -8.43 -5.41
CA ARG A 66 9.20 -7.82 -5.75
C ARG A 66 9.17 -6.29 -5.62
N LEU A 67 8.15 -5.65 -6.19
CA LEU A 67 7.97 -4.20 -6.07
C LEU A 67 7.78 -3.76 -4.61
N THR A 68 7.12 -4.57 -3.79
CA THR A 68 6.95 -4.29 -2.35
C THR A 68 8.28 -4.42 -1.61
N GLU A 69 9.09 -5.43 -1.94
CA GLU A 69 10.44 -5.59 -1.39
C GLU A 69 11.36 -4.42 -1.75
N GLU A 70 11.37 -4.02 -3.02
CA GLU A 70 12.14 -2.86 -3.50
C GLU A 70 11.74 -1.58 -2.76
N LYS A 71 10.44 -1.31 -2.65
CA LYS A 71 9.92 -0.17 -1.88
C LYS A 71 10.33 -0.21 -0.41
N LEU A 72 10.31 -1.40 0.21
CA LEU A 72 10.73 -1.55 1.60
C LEU A 72 12.22 -1.28 1.76
N ARG A 73 13.05 -1.75 0.83
CA ARG A 73 14.50 -1.47 0.82
C ARG A 73 14.77 0.02 0.69
N ASP A 74 14.13 0.68 -0.27
CA ASP A 74 14.27 2.13 -0.49
C ASP A 74 13.84 2.92 0.75
N GLU A 75 12.73 2.51 1.37
CA GLU A 75 12.21 3.14 2.58
C GLU A 75 13.18 2.97 3.76
N ILE A 76 13.77 1.79 3.95
CA ILE A 76 14.79 1.55 4.97
C ILE A 76 16.04 2.41 4.69
N SER A 77 16.53 2.43 3.46
CA SER A 77 17.68 3.25 3.06
C SER A 77 17.42 4.74 3.33
N ARG A 78 16.24 5.23 2.96
CA ARG A 78 15.80 6.60 3.24
C ARG A 78 15.79 6.90 4.73
N GLN A 79 15.18 6.03 5.54
CA GLN A 79 15.11 6.20 6.99
C GLN A 79 16.50 6.25 7.65
N VAL A 80 17.42 5.39 7.22
CA VAL A 80 18.80 5.39 7.72
C VAL A 80 19.52 6.68 7.36
N VAL A 81 19.45 7.10 6.10
CA VAL A 81 20.11 8.35 5.64
C VAL A 81 19.56 9.57 6.37
N GLU A 82 18.24 9.67 6.51
CA GLU A 82 17.60 10.78 7.24
C GLU A 82 17.98 10.78 8.72
N ALA A 83 18.04 9.61 9.36
CA ALA A 83 18.43 9.51 10.76
C ALA A 83 19.89 9.96 10.97
N PHE A 84 20.81 9.53 10.09
CA PHE A 84 22.21 9.96 10.14
C PHE A 84 22.38 11.46 9.88
N ALA A 85 21.67 12.01 8.90
CA ALA A 85 21.71 13.44 8.62
C ALA A 85 21.22 14.27 9.81
N ARG A 86 20.15 13.83 10.49
CA ARG A 86 19.65 14.47 11.73
C ARG A 86 20.65 14.35 12.88
N LEU A 87 21.31 13.20 13.02
CA LEU A 87 22.35 13.02 14.03
C LEU A 87 23.50 14.00 13.82
N GLN A 88 23.99 14.14 12.58
CA GLN A 88 25.04 15.10 12.27
C GLN A 88 24.59 16.54 12.55
N SER A 89 23.40 16.92 12.07
CA SER A 89 22.88 18.27 12.28
C SER A 89 22.71 18.61 13.77
N SER A 90 22.23 17.66 14.59
CA SER A 90 22.09 17.87 16.03
C SER A 90 23.44 17.97 16.76
N ALA A 91 24.48 17.30 16.27
CA ALA A 91 25.85 17.47 16.79
C ALA A 91 26.35 18.90 16.52
N ASP A 92 26.17 19.42 15.31
CA ASP A 92 26.55 20.79 14.95
C ASP A 92 25.76 21.84 15.78
N GLN A 93 24.50 21.54 16.12
CA GLN A 93 23.68 22.36 17.01
C GLN A 93 24.21 22.40 18.44
N ILE A 94 24.73 21.28 18.97
CA ILE A 94 25.41 21.27 20.28
C ILE A 94 26.59 22.22 20.26
N ASP A 95 27.45 22.14 19.25
CA ASP A 95 28.64 22.99 19.15
C ASP A 95 28.27 24.48 19.07
N THR A 96 27.23 24.79 18.30
CA THR A 96 26.70 26.16 18.19
C THR A 96 26.14 26.66 19.53
N ALA A 97 25.32 25.85 20.20
CA ALA A 97 24.74 26.20 21.49
C ALA A 97 25.81 26.31 22.59
N LYS A 98 26.86 25.49 22.54
CA LYS A 98 27.99 25.56 23.46
C LYS A 98 28.77 26.87 23.30
N ARG A 99 29.03 27.31 22.07
CA ARG A 99 29.68 28.61 21.80
C ARG A 99 28.82 29.77 22.31
N ALA A 100 27.50 29.72 22.09
CA ALA A 100 26.57 30.72 22.61
C ALA A 100 26.56 30.74 24.15
N LEU A 101 26.60 29.58 24.80
CA LEU A 101 26.73 29.46 26.25
C LEU A 101 28.01 30.13 26.76
N THR A 102 29.17 29.79 26.19
CA THR A 102 30.45 30.42 26.57
C THR A 102 30.42 31.93 26.37
N ALA A 103 29.82 32.43 25.29
CA ALA A 103 29.67 33.86 25.06
C ALA A 103 28.79 34.53 26.12
N ALA A 104 27.68 33.90 26.53
CA ALA A 104 26.79 34.42 27.56
C ALA A 104 27.45 34.42 28.96
N GLU A 105 28.27 33.41 29.26
CA GLU A 105 29.07 33.35 30.50
C GLU A 105 30.05 34.53 30.58
N GLU A 106 30.74 34.81 29.48
CA GLU A 106 31.68 35.93 29.40
C GLU A 106 30.96 37.28 29.46
N ALA A 107 29.80 37.41 28.81
CA ALA A 107 28.98 38.62 28.89
C ALA A 107 28.53 38.91 30.33
N LEU A 108 28.10 37.88 31.07
CA LEU A 108 27.75 38.03 32.49
C LEU A 108 28.96 38.41 33.34
N ARG A 109 30.13 37.83 33.07
CA ARG A 109 31.38 38.18 33.76
C ARG A 109 31.68 39.67 33.59
N LEU A 110 31.61 40.18 32.36
CA LEU A 110 31.83 41.59 32.04
C LEU A 110 30.78 42.50 32.69
N ALA A 111 29.50 42.13 32.64
CA ALA A 111 28.42 42.90 33.25
C ALA A 111 28.58 43.03 34.78
N ARG A 112 29.01 41.95 35.45
CA ARG A 112 29.32 41.96 36.88
C ARG A 112 30.50 42.87 37.21
N THR A 113 31.59 42.78 36.46
CA THR A 113 32.73 43.70 36.61
C THR A 113 32.30 45.16 36.44
N ARG A 114 31.47 45.47 35.43
CA ARG A 114 30.96 46.83 35.24
C ARG A 114 30.09 47.30 36.40
N LYS A 115 29.22 46.45 36.95
CA LYS A 115 28.41 46.77 38.13
C LYS A 115 29.25 47.14 39.35
N GLU A 116 30.42 46.50 39.53
CA GLU A 116 31.33 46.79 40.64
C GLU A 116 31.99 48.17 40.53
N TYR A 117 32.35 48.60 39.31
CA TYR A 117 33.02 49.88 39.06
C TYR A 117 32.09 51.03 38.64
N ALA A 118 30.87 50.73 38.18
CA ALA A 118 29.87 51.69 37.74
C ALA A 118 28.60 51.59 38.60
N VAL A 119 28.44 52.58 39.48
CA VAL A 119 27.24 52.75 40.32
C VAL A 119 26.01 52.87 39.42
N GLY A 120 25.12 51.86 39.42
CA GLY A 120 23.79 51.95 38.80
C GLY A 120 23.44 50.94 37.71
N VAL A 121 24.35 50.08 37.27
CA VAL A 121 24.11 49.20 36.11
C VAL A 121 23.56 47.81 36.49
N VAL A 122 22.54 47.79 37.35
CA VAL A 122 21.91 46.54 37.82
C VAL A 122 21.14 45.84 36.69
N LEU A 123 20.54 46.62 35.78
CA LEU A 123 19.75 46.09 34.67
C LEU A 123 20.59 45.25 33.68
N GLU A 124 21.80 45.68 33.33
CA GLU A 124 22.67 44.90 32.43
C GLU A 124 23.06 43.56 33.04
N THR A 125 23.30 43.52 34.36
CA THR A 125 23.61 42.26 35.04
C THR A 125 22.42 41.30 34.98
N ILE A 126 21.20 41.79 35.25
CA ILE A 126 19.98 40.99 35.17
C ILE A 126 19.76 40.47 33.74
N GLN A 127 19.95 41.32 32.72
CA GLN A 127 19.83 40.91 31.33
C GLN A 127 20.84 39.81 30.97
N ALA A 128 22.09 39.96 31.39
CA ALA A 128 23.13 38.97 31.15
C ALA A 128 22.85 37.64 31.88
N GLU A 129 22.25 37.67 33.08
CA GLU A 129 21.82 36.45 33.79
C GLU A 129 20.66 35.75 33.08
N GLN A 130 19.71 36.51 32.51
CA GLN A 130 18.64 35.97 31.68
C GLN A 130 19.18 35.33 30.40
N ASP A 131 20.12 36.00 29.72
CA ASP A 131 20.76 35.51 28.51
C ASP A 131 21.57 34.22 28.77
N LEU A 132 22.31 34.17 29.87
CA LEU A 132 23.01 32.96 30.30
C LEU A 132 22.03 31.81 30.59
N THR A 133 20.93 32.10 31.28
CA THR A 133 19.90 31.11 31.57
C THR A 133 19.29 30.55 30.29
N ARG A 134 19.00 31.42 29.32
CA ARG A 134 18.50 31.02 28.00
C ARG A 134 19.52 30.16 27.26
N ALA A 135 20.78 30.57 27.21
CA ALA A 135 21.85 29.82 26.53
C ALA A 135 22.06 28.43 27.15
N ARG A 136 21.95 28.29 28.48
CA ARG A 136 21.99 27.00 29.17
C ARG A 136 20.83 26.09 28.77
N LEU A 137 19.62 26.64 28.70
CA LEU A 137 18.43 25.88 28.27
C LEU A 137 18.57 25.44 26.81
N ASP A 138 19.07 26.31 25.94
CA ASP A 138 19.24 25.98 24.53
C ASP A 138 20.34 24.94 24.31
N TYR A 139 21.43 24.98 25.08
CA TYR A 139 22.44 23.91 25.10
C TYR A 139 21.86 22.57 25.57
N LEU A 140 21.08 22.57 26.67
CA LEU A 140 20.44 21.34 27.16
C LEU A 140 19.46 20.74 26.14
N LYS A 141 18.69 21.59 25.44
CA LYS A 141 17.81 21.15 24.35
C LYS A 141 18.62 20.53 23.22
N ALA A 142 19.71 21.16 22.78
CA ALA A 142 20.57 20.61 21.73
C ALA A 142 21.13 19.22 22.10
N VAL A 143 21.59 19.05 23.34
CA VAL A 143 22.04 17.74 23.85
C VAL A 143 20.91 16.72 23.84
N THR A 144 19.70 17.12 24.24
CA THR A 144 18.53 16.23 24.25
C THR A 144 18.13 15.79 22.84
N GLU A 145 18.14 16.71 21.87
CA GLU A 145 17.84 16.39 20.47
C GLU A 145 18.89 15.48 19.84
N PHE A 146 20.17 15.67 20.16
CA PHE A 146 21.23 14.74 19.76
C PHE A 146 21.01 13.33 20.31
N ASN A 147 20.65 13.19 21.59
CA ASN A 147 20.36 11.88 22.18
C ASN A 147 19.16 11.20 21.49
N LYS A 148 18.12 11.96 21.13
CA LYS A 148 16.99 11.44 20.33
C LYS A 148 17.43 11.01 18.94
N ALA A 149 18.31 11.78 18.29
CA ALA A 149 18.83 11.44 16.98
C ALA A 149 19.70 10.17 17.02
N GLN A 150 20.51 9.98 18.06
CA GLN A 150 21.27 8.75 18.29
C GLN A 150 20.34 7.53 18.43
N TYR A 151 19.28 7.67 19.22
CA TYR A 151 18.26 6.63 19.35
C TYR A 151 17.59 6.32 18.00
N ALA A 152 17.25 7.35 17.22
CA ALA A 152 16.63 7.17 15.90
C ALA A 152 17.55 6.42 14.93
N VAL A 153 18.85 6.70 14.92
CA VAL A 153 19.83 5.95 14.11
C VAL A 153 19.89 4.49 14.56
N ASN A 154 20.02 4.23 15.86
CA ASN A 154 20.06 2.86 16.38
C ASN A 154 18.81 2.06 16.02
N LYS A 155 17.64 2.71 16.01
CA LYS A 155 16.38 2.10 15.59
C LYS A 155 16.37 1.81 14.09
N ALA A 156 16.81 2.75 13.27
CA ALA A 156 16.84 2.60 11.81
C ALA A 156 17.79 1.48 11.35
N ILE A 157 18.87 1.23 12.08
CA ILE A 157 19.84 0.16 11.78
C ILE A 157 19.56 -1.16 12.54
N GLY A 158 18.47 -1.25 13.31
CA GLY A 158 18.04 -2.48 13.97
C GLY A 158 18.88 -2.91 15.18
N LYS A 159 19.52 -1.98 15.89
CA LYS A 159 20.31 -2.25 17.12
C LYS A 159 19.49 -2.14 18.42
N LEU A 160 18.18 -1.95 18.32
CA LEU A 160 17.23 -1.79 19.43
C LEU A 160 16.17 -2.89 19.39
#